data_AF-A0A261VFQ5-F1
#
_entry.id   AF-A0A261VFQ5-F1
#
_cell.length_a   1.000
_cell.length_b   1.000
_cell.length_c   1.000
_cell.angle_alpha   90.00
_cell.angle_beta   90.00
_cell.angle_gamma   90.00
#
_symmetry.space_group_name_H-M   'P 1'
#
loop_
_entity.id
_entity.type
_entity.pdbx_description
1 polymer ?
#
loop_
_entity_poly.entity_id
_entity_poly.type
_entity_poly.pdbx_seq_one_letter_code
_entity_poly.pdbx_strand_id
1 'polypeptide(L)'
;MSFAGSFFSRLVVAVLCWTLALAAGAARAASATDPEHFALTPALLDRLDAVTAELDTMRIAGDDADDDDDDGDDAESVEDLARRLDARPEVRAALARQGLSSQQYVAATLAVLHAGMYLAVERSADPRALASFTPQQRANIEVVRAHRKQ
;
A
#
# COMPACT_ATOMS: atom_id res chain seq x y z
N MET A 1 0.43 -39.23 43.16
CA MET A 1 0.58 -37.78 42.97
C MET A 1 1.95 -37.54 42.34
N SER A 2 2.00 -37.06 41.10
CA SER A 2 3.20 -36.45 40.51
C SER A 2 2.75 -35.40 39.51
N PHE A 3 2.84 -34.14 39.94
CA PHE A 3 2.71 -32.94 39.12
C PHE A 3 4.14 -32.42 38.93
N ALA A 4 4.53 -32.14 37.69
CA ALA A 4 5.50 -31.10 37.28
C ALA A 4 6.24 -31.56 36.02
N GLY A 5 5.95 -30.93 34.88
CA GLY A 5 6.77 -31.12 33.70
C GLY A 5 6.05 -30.92 32.37
N SER A 6 5.13 -29.97 32.24
CA SER A 6 4.51 -29.70 30.92
C SER A 6 4.05 -28.26 30.70
N PHE A 7 4.50 -27.29 31.50
CA PHE A 7 4.11 -25.89 31.33
C PHE A 7 5.20 -25.00 30.73
N PHE A 8 6.49 -25.36 30.87
CA PHE A 8 7.58 -24.51 30.38
C PHE A 8 7.77 -24.55 28.85
N SER A 9 7.42 -25.66 28.17
CA SER A 9 7.58 -25.79 26.71
C SER A 9 6.60 -24.96 25.88
N ARG A 10 5.44 -24.57 26.43
CA ARG A 10 4.42 -23.82 25.67
C ARG A 10 4.64 -22.30 25.70
N LEU A 11 5.42 -21.79 26.65
CA LEU A 11 5.64 -20.36 26.85
C LEU A 11 6.73 -19.80 25.93
N VAL A 12 7.70 -20.63 25.51
CA VAL A 12 8.78 -20.21 24.60
C VAL A 12 8.29 -20.04 23.15
N VAL A 13 7.31 -20.84 22.70
CA VAL A 13 6.79 -20.79 21.32
C VAL A 13 5.93 -19.55 21.09
N ALA A 14 5.14 -19.12 22.09
CA ALA A 14 4.28 -17.94 21.96
C ALA A 14 5.07 -16.62 21.85
N VAL A 15 6.21 -16.52 22.56
CA VAL A 15 7.09 -15.33 22.49
C VAL A 15 7.82 -15.24 21.15
N LEU A 16 8.18 -16.38 20.55
CA LEU A 16 8.84 -16.41 19.24
C LEU A 16 7.93 -15.97 18.07
N CYS A 17 6.62 -16.23 18.16
CA CYS A 17 5.67 -15.78 17.15
C CYS A 17 5.41 -14.26 17.20
N TRP A 18 5.54 -13.64 18.38
CA TRP A 18 5.33 -12.20 18.53
C TRP A 18 6.51 -11.36 18.03
N THR A 19 7.74 -11.86 18.12
CA THR A 19 8.93 -11.15 17.64
C THR A 19 9.08 -11.20 16.11
N LEU A 20 8.56 -12.24 15.45
CA LEU A 20 8.61 -12.34 13.98
C LEU A 20 7.66 -11.37 13.26
N ALA A 21 6.54 -11.00 13.89
CA ALA A 21 5.58 -10.05 13.31
C ALA A 21 6.12 -8.61 13.26
N LEU A 22 6.98 -8.22 14.20
CA LEU A 22 7.59 -6.88 14.25
C LEU A 22 8.75 -6.72 13.26
N ALA A 23 9.51 -7.79 12.97
CA ALA A 23 10.60 -7.76 12.01
C ALA A 23 10.12 -7.63 10.55
N ALA A 24 8.92 -8.12 10.24
CA ALA A 24 8.31 -7.97 8.90
C ALA A 24 7.91 -6.52 8.58
N GLY A 25 7.66 -5.69 9.61
CA GLY A 25 7.31 -4.27 9.43
C GLY A 25 8.49 -3.40 8.95
N ALA A 26 9.70 -3.67 9.47
CA ALA A 26 10.88 -2.85 9.15
C ALA A 26 11.40 -3.06 7.72
N ALA A 27 11.31 -4.29 7.19
CA ALA A 27 11.69 -4.58 5.81
C ALA A 27 10.74 -3.94 4.78
N ARG A 28 9.49 -3.67 5.16
CA ARG A 28 8.47 -3.09 4.28
C ARG A 28 8.55 -1.57 4.15
N ALA A 29 9.29 -0.89 5.03
CA ALA A 29 9.56 0.54 4.91
C ALA A 29 10.60 0.85 3.82
N ALA A 30 11.60 -0.02 3.64
CA ALA A 30 12.66 0.18 2.64
C ALA A 30 12.19 -0.03 1.18
N SER A 31 11.08 -0.76 0.97
CA SER A 31 10.48 -0.94 -0.36
C SER A 31 9.48 0.15 -0.72
N ALA A 32 9.26 1.15 0.15
CA ALA A 32 8.22 2.16 -0.04
C ALA A 32 8.67 3.33 -0.94
N THR A 33 9.97 3.45 -1.19
CA THR A 33 10.55 4.63 -1.86
C THR A 33 10.65 4.48 -3.39
N ASP A 34 10.58 3.25 -3.92
CA ASP A 34 10.65 3.00 -5.36
C ASP A 34 9.37 2.30 -5.86
N PRO A 35 8.52 3.00 -6.64
CA PRO A 35 7.29 2.43 -7.19
C PRO A 35 7.51 1.19 -8.06
N GLU A 36 8.64 1.08 -8.76
CA GLU A 36 8.93 -0.06 -9.65
C GLU A 36 9.25 -1.35 -8.88
N HIS A 37 9.72 -1.18 -7.64
CA HIS A 37 10.05 -2.27 -6.73
C HIS A 37 9.04 -2.41 -5.57
N PHE A 38 7.99 -1.59 -5.56
CA PHE A 38 6.94 -1.65 -4.56
C PHE A 38 6.11 -2.93 -4.73
N ALA A 39 5.94 -3.70 -3.66
CA ALA A 39 5.16 -4.95 -3.68
C ALA A 39 3.77 -4.74 -3.06
N LEU A 40 2.73 -4.82 -3.91
CA LEU A 40 1.33 -4.85 -3.49
C LEU A 40 0.99 -6.19 -2.81
N THR A 41 0.08 -6.12 -1.85
CA THR A 41 -0.53 -7.29 -1.22
C THR A 41 -2.03 -7.11 -1.18
N PRO A 42 -2.84 -8.19 -1.14
CA PRO A 42 -4.29 -8.08 -1.01
C PRO A 42 -4.72 -7.22 0.19
N ALA A 43 -4.14 -7.49 1.36
CA ALA A 43 -4.40 -6.72 2.57
C ALA A 43 -3.94 -5.24 2.50
N LEU A 44 -3.07 -4.87 1.55
CA LEU A 44 -2.77 -3.46 1.29
C LEU A 44 -3.86 -2.84 0.42
N LEU A 45 -4.37 -3.55 -0.59
CA LEU A 45 -5.48 -3.06 -1.42
C LEU A 45 -6.74 -2.83 -0.57
N ASP A 46 -7.08 -3.75 0.34
CA ASP A 46 -8.20 -3.57 1.27
C ASP A 46 -8.08 -2.28 2.10
N ARG A 47 -6.86 -1.95 2.52
CA ARG A 47 -6.57 -0.72 3.27
C ARG A 47 -6.66 0.52 2.39
N LEU A 48 -6.22 0.45 1.14
CA LEU A 48 -6.39 1.56 0.18
C LEU A 48 -7.87 1.84 -0.09
N ASP A 49 -8.68 0.80 -0.25
CA ASP A 49 -10.14 0.93 -0.42
C ASP A 49 -10.79 1.55 0.82
N ALA A 50 -10.36 1.13 2.02
CA ALA A 50 -10.85 1.70 3.28
C ALA A 50 -10.48 3.19 3.43
N VAL A 51 -9.25 3.59 3.06
CA VAL A 51 -8.88 5.02 3.01
C VAL A 51 -9.77 5.76 2.02
N THR A 52 -10.00 5.20 0.83
CA THR A 52 -10.79 5.85 -0.22
C THR A 52 -12.23 6.10 0.22
N ALA A 53 -12.89 5.08 0.78
CA ALA A 53 -14.24 5.19 1.31
C ALA A 53 -14.35 6.23 2.44
N GLU A 54 -13.32 6.30 3.27
CA GLU A 54 -13.25 7.28 4.35
C GLU A 54 -13.07 8.71 3.83
N LEU A 55 -12.15 8.94 2.90
CA LEU A 55 -11.93 10.26 2.29
C LEU A 55 -13.13 10.73 1.47
N ASP A 56 -13.82 9.83 0.76
CA ASP A 56 -15.07 10.16 0.07
C ASP A 56 -16.17 10.59 1.06
N THR A 57 -16.28 9.92 2.21
CA THR A 57 -17.21 10.31 3.27
C THR A 57 -16.89 11.70 3.81
N MET A 58 -15.60 12.05 3.95
CA MET A 58 -15.17 13.38 4.38
C MET A 58 -15.48 14.45 3.33
N ARG A 59 -15.25 14.18 2.04
CA ARG A 59 -15.60 15.07 0.94
C ARG A 59 -17.11 15.34 0.86
N ILE A 60 -17.93 14.32 1.11
CA ILE A 60 -19.39 14.47 1.19
C ILE A 60 -19.81 15.29 2.43
N ALA A 61 -19.03 15.24 3.52
CA ALA A 61 -19.30 15.96 4.76
C ALA A 61 -18.73 17.40 4.79
N GLY A 62 -17.76 17.71 3.95
CA GLY A 62 -17.11 19.01 3.82
C GLY A 62 -17.04 19.41 2.35
N ASP A 63 -18.15 19.93 1.84
CA ASP A 63 -18.18 20.62 0.56
C ASP A 63 -17.52 21.99 0.76
N ASP A 64 -16.19 22.03 0.69
CA ASP A 64 -15.34 23.22 0.50
C ASP A 64 -13.87 22.78 0.54
N ALA A 65 -13.14 22.94 -0.57
CA ALA A 65 -11.77 23.48 -0.62
C ALA A 65 -11.10 23.18 -1.97
N ASP A 66 -11.10 24.22 -2.80
CA ASP A 66 -9.91 24.85 -3.39
C ASP A 66 -8.89 23.93 -4.09
N ASP A 67 -9.04 23.89 -5.42
CA ASP A 67 -7.96 23.64 -6.37
C ASP A 67 -6.89 24.74 -6.22
N ASP A 68 -5.86 24.46 -5.43
CA ASP A 68 -4.58 25.18 -5.55
C ASP A 68 -3.79 24.52 -6.69
N ASP A 69 -3.96 25.10 -7.89
CA ASP A 69 -3.11 24.91 -9.06
C ASP A 69 -1.71 25.50 -8.76
N ASP A 70 -0.77 24.65 -8.35
CA ASP A 70 0.65 24.99 -8.36
C ASP A 70 1.31 24.43 -9.63
N ASP A 71 1.48 25.34 -10.61
CA ASP A 71 2.21 25.16 -11.86
C ASP A 71 3.72 24.95 -11.59
N GLY A 72 4.13 23.69 -11.45
CA GLY A 72 5.52 23.27 -11.44
C GLY A 72 5.74 22.09 -12.39
N ASP A 73 6.30 22.36 -13.57
CA ASP A 73 6.59 21.42 -14.68
C ASP A 73 7.73 20.41 -14.37
N ASP A 74 7.91 20.05 -13.09
CA ASP A 74 8.86 19.03 -12.66
C ASP A 74 8.11 17.72 -12.38
N ALA A 75 8.67 16.59 -12.83
CA ALA A 75 8.11 15.27 -12.55
C ALA A 75 8.04 15.03 -11.04
N GLU A 76 6.83 15.09 -10.49
CA GLU A 76 6.57 15.04 -9.04
C GLU A 76 7.04 13.70 -8.45
N SER A 77 7.94 13.73 -7.46
CA SER A 77 8.44 12.51 -6.83
C SER A 77 7.43 11.91 -5.84
N VAL A 78 7.64 10.65 -5.43
CA VAL A 78 6.83 9.99 -4.38
C VAL A 78 6.86 10.80 -3.08
N GLU A 79 8.03 11.37 -2.76
CA GLU A 79 8.25 12.21 -1.59
C GLU A 79 7.45 13.52 -1.67
N ASP A 80 7.38 14.15 -2.84
CA ASP A 80 6.65 15.41 -3.05
C ASP A 80 5.15 15.21 -2.87
N LEU A 81 4.61 14.18 -3.52
CA LEU A 81 3.23 13.76 -3.35
C LEU A 81 2.91 13.42 -1.89
N ALA A 82 3.80 12.68 -1.22
CA ALA A 82 3.61 12.34 0.18
C ALA A 82 3.59 13.57 1.08
N ARG A 83 4.45 14.57 0.82
CA ARG A 83 4.46 15.85 1.56
C ARG A 83 3.16 16.63 1.37
N ARG A 84 2.57 16.64 0.17
CA ARG A 84 1.28 17.28 -0.08
C ARG A 84 0.13 16.60 0.67
N LEU A 85 0.12 15.26 0.70
CA LEU A 85 -0.84 14.53 1.53
C LEU A 85 -0.63 14.82 3.03
N ASP A 86 0.63 14.95 3.46
CA ASP A 86 0.96 15.27 4.84
C ASP A 86 0.57 16.71 5.25
N ALA A 87 0.44 17.64 4.30
CA ALA A 87 -0.05 18.99 4.57
C ALA A 87 -1.51 19.02 5.03
N ARG A 88 -2.26 17.94 4.81
CA ARG A 88 -3.69 17.79 5.13
C ARG A 88 -3.90 16.92 6.37
N PRO A 89 -4.20 17.49 7.55
CA PRO A 89 -4.32 16.74 8.80
C PRO A 89 -5.38 15.62 8.76
N GLU A 90 -6.48 15.85 8.06
CA GLU A 90 -7.58 14.91 7.88
C GLU A 90 -7.15 13.68 7.06
N VAL A 91 -6.38 13.90 5.99
CA VAL A 91 -5.82 12.83 5.16
C VAL A 91 -4.81 12.02 5.97
N ARG A 92 -3.89 12.68 6.68
CA ARG A 92 -2.94 12.01 7.57
C ARG A 92 -3.63 11.13 8.60
N ALA A 93 -4.72 11.62 9.18
CA ALA A 93 -5.48 10.87 10.17
C ALA A 93 -6.16 9.63 9.56
N ALA A 94 -6.72 9.74 8.35
CA ALA A 94 -7.32 8.61 7.62
C ALA A 94 -6.27 7.54 7.29
N LEU A 95 -5.12 7.95 6.76
CA LEU A 95 -4.01 7.04 6.48
C LEU A 95 -3.52 6.33 7.75
N ALA A 96 -3.35 7.08 8.85
CA ALA A 96 -2.91 6.54 10.12
C ALA A 96 -3.88 5.51 10.71
N ARG A 97 -5.21 5.70 10.54
CA ARG A 97 -6.22 4.72 10.98
C ARG A 97 -6.10 3.38 10.26
N GLN A 98 -5.66 3.40 9.01
CA GLN A 98 -5.37 2.19 8.22
C GLN A 98 -3.91 1.71 8.38
N GLY A 99 -3.12 2.35 9.24
CA GLY A 99 -1.72 1.99 9.46
C GLY A 99 -0.85 2.21 8.22
N LEU A 100 -1.12 3.26 7.45
CA LEU A 100 -0.36 3.66 6.27
C LEU A 100 0.36 5.00 6.52
N SER A 101 1.59 5.12 6.03
CA SER A 101 2.21 6.43 5.82
C SER A 101 1.82 7.02 4.46
N SER A 102 1.96 8.33 4.30
CA SER A 102 1.71 9.03 3.04
C SER A 102 2.59 8.51 1.90
N GLN A 103 3.87 8.25 2.16
CA GLN A 103 4.76 7.62 1.17
C GLN A 103 4.28 6.21 0.76
N GLN A 104 3.89 5.37 1.73
CA GLN A 104 3.37 4.04 1.43
C GLN A 104 2.08 4.10 0.61
N TYR A 105 1.20 5.05 0.93
CA TYR A 105 -0.04 5.27 0.20
C TYR A 105 0.22 5.70 -1.24
N VAL A 106 1.09 6.69 -1.47
CA VAL A 106 1.46 7.16 -2.82
C VAL A 106 2.09 6.04 -3.64
N ALA A 107 3.12 5.38 -3.11
CA ALA A 107 3.81 4.30 -3.82
C ALA A 107 2.86 3.15 -4.16
N ALA A 108 1.95 2.79 -3.24
CA ALA A 108 0.95 1.77 -3.49
C ALA A 108 -0.06 2.19 -4.57
N THR A 109 -0.55 3.43 -4.52
CA THR A 109 -1.48 3.98 -5.52
C THR A 109 -0.85 4.03 -6.91
N LEU A 110 0.42 4.43 -7.03
CA LEU A 110 1.17 4.40 -8.29
C LEU A 110 1.35 2.97 -8.82
N ALA A 111 1.66 2.01 -7.93
CA ALA A 111 1.76 0.60 -8.31
C ALA A 111 0.42 0.03 -8.78
N VAL A 112 -0.69 0.40 -8.13
CA VAL A 112 -2.06 0.04 -8.54
C VAL A 112 -2.40 0.66 -9.89
N LEU A 113 -2.06 1.93 -10.09
CA LEU A 113 -2.28 2.65 -11.34
C LEU A 113 -1.53 1.97 -12.50
N HIS A 114 -0.23 1.69 -12.32
CA HIS A 114 0.58 0.99 -13.33
C HIS A 114 -0.01 -0.38 -13.70
N ALA A 115 -0.31 -1.20 -12.69
CA ALA A 115 -0.95 -2.51 -12.91
C ALA A 115 -2.31 -2.38 -13.60
N GLY A 116 -3.09 -1.37 -13.21
CA GLY A 116 -4.41 -1.12 -13.76
C GLY A 116 -4.39 -0.66 -15.22
N MET A 117 -3.43 0.20 -15.59
CA MET A 117 -3.20 0.63 -16.96
C MET A 117 -2.83 -0.56 -17.85
N TYR A 118 -1.90 -1.40 -17.40
CA TYR A 118 -1.54 -2.62 -18.14
C TYR A 118 -2.77 -3.51 -18.38
N LEU A 119 -3.55 -3.79 -17.33
CA LEU A 119 -4.77 -4.62 -17.45
C LEU A 119 -5.82 -4.02 -18.40
N ALA A 120 -5.89 -2.69 -18.52
CA ALA A 120 -6.81 -2.03 -19.44
C ALA A 120 -6.43 -2.23 -20.91
N VAL A 121 -5.12 -2.29 -21.22
CA VAL A 121 -4.60 -2.44 -22.58
C VAL A 121 -4.11 -3.87 -22.90
N GLU A 122 -4.17 -4.79 -21.94
CA GLU A 122 -3.59 -6.13 -22.04
C GLU A 122 -4.01 -6.89 -23.31
N ARG A 123 -5.26 -6.77 -23.74
CA ARG A 123 -5.77 -7.46 -24.94
C ARG A 123 -5.14 -6.97 -26.25
N SER A 124 -4.63 -5.74 -26.28
CA SER A 124 -3.99 -5.11 -27.43
C SER A 124 -2.48 -4.93 -27.24
N ALA A 125 -1.95 -5.24 -26.06
CA ALA A 125 -0.54 -5.11 -25.76
C ALA A 125 0.27 -6.21 -26.47
N ASP A 126 1.53 -5.90 -26.81
CA ASP A 126 2.48 -6.92 -27.24
C ASP A 126 2.64 -7.96 -26.11
N PRO A 127 2.46 -9.27 -26.36
CA PRO A 127 2.71 -10.32 -25.38
C PRO A 127 4.09 -10.26 -24.71
N ARG A 128 5.07 -9.60 -25.34
CA ARG A 128 6.41 -9.37 -24.80
C ARG A 128 6.49 -8.19 -23.81
N ALA A 129 5.49 -7.33 -23.72
CA ALA A 129 5.47 -6.18 -22.81
C ALA A 129 5.60 -6.59 -21.32
N LEU A 130 5.03 -7.74 -20.94
CA LEU A 130 5.23 -8.28 -19.58
C LEU A 130 6.67 -8.71 -19.30
N ALA A 131 7.45 -9.05 -20.33
CA ALA A 131 8.84 -9.47 -20.14
C ALA A 131 9.75 -8.30 -19.75
N SER A 132 9.42 -7.06 -20.17
CA SER A 132 10.16 -5.85 -19.76
C SER A 132 9.84 -5.38 -18.34
N PHE A 133 8.79 -5.91 -17.71
CA PHE A 133 8.43 -5.52 -16.34
C PHE A 133 9.31 -6.19 -15.29
N THR A 134 9.49 -5.51 -14.17
CA THR A 134 10.13 -6.08 -12.98
C THR A 134 9.30 -7.26 -12.44
N PRO A 135 9.91 -8.20 -11.69
CA PRO A 135 9.15 -9.25 -11.00
C PRO A 135 8.03 -8.70 -10.11
N GLN A 136 8.27 -7.56 -9.44
CA GLN A 136 7.33 -6.89 -8.56
C GLN A 136 6.16 -6.30 -9.35
N GLN A 137 6.40 -5.62 -10.46
CA GLN A 137 5.35 -5.11 -11.33
C GLN A 137 4.44 -6.23 -11.87
N ARG A 138 5.03 -7.36 -12.29
CA ARG A 138 4.25 -8.54 -12.70
C ARG A 138 3.40 -9.10 -11.56
N ALA A 139 3.97 -9.23 -10.36
CA ALA A 139 3.24 -9.70 -9.19
C ALA A 139 2.08 -8.74 -8.84
N ASN A 140 2.31 -7.44 -8.91
CA ASN A 140 1.30 -6.40 -8.67
C ASN A 140 0.12 -6.50 -9.64
N ILE A 141 0.38 -6.77 -10.92
CA ILE A 141 -0.67 -6.99 -11.93
C ILE A 141 -1.59 -8.15 -11.52
N GLU A 142 -1.01 -9.27 -11.08
CA GLU A 142 -1.80 -10.42 -10.64
C GLU A 142 -2.60 -10.13 -9.36
N VAL A 143 -2.01 -9.41 -8.40
CA VAL A 143 -2.70 -8.99 -7.16
C VAL A 143 -3.90 -8.08 -7.48
N VAL A 144 -3.71 -7.05 -8.34
CA VAL A 144 -4.79 -6.15 -8.74
C VAL A 144 -5.85 -6.88 -9.57
N ARG A 145 -5.46 -7.80 -10.46
CA ARG A 145 -6.40 -8.63 -11.23
C ARG A 145 -7.27 -9.49 -10.32
N ALA A 146 -6.69 -10.08 -9.28
CA ALA A 146 -7.42 -10.90 -8.32
C ALA A 146 -8.38 -10.04 -7.48
N HIS A 147 -7.96 -8.84 -7.09
CA HIS A 147 -8.78 -7.92 -6.29
C HIS A 147 -10.03 -7.44 -7.01
N ARG A 148 -9.93 -7.09 -8.30
CA ARG A 148 -11.08 -6.65 -9.13
C ARG A 148 -12.19 -7.69 -9.32
N LYS A 149 -11.93 -8.96 -9.00
CA LYS A 149 -12.90 -10.05 -9.15
C LYS A 149 -13.72 -10.31 -7.88
N GLN A 150 -13.36 -9.66 -6.78
CA GLN A 150 -14.10 -9.71 -5.52
C GLN A 150 -15.29 -8.77 -5.57
#